data_AF-Q54WZ7-F1
#
_entry.id   AF-Q54WZ7-F1
#
_cell.length_a   1.000
_cell.length_b   1.000
_cell.length_c   1.000
_cell.angle_alpha   90.00
_cell.angle_beta   90.00
_cell.angle_gamma   90.00
#
_symmetry.space_group_name_H-M   'P 1'
#
loop_
_entity.id
_entity.type
_entity.pdbx_description
1 polymer ?
#
loop_
_entity_poly.entity_id
_entity_poly.type
_entity_poly.pdbx_seq_one_letter_code
_entity_poly.pdbx_strand_id
1 'polypeptide(L)'
;MIREEQVFIGSHLFPPPYCIENSLKKLVDMYNVLKLNGTDRIVLSSWLMYQLLALHPFSDGTGRLSRHFCSWSLLSNGSILPISFGNVKGVNKGHKTLIVCVQNSRSNVGIPSALSTRILLSLFNSLNNLDSKQKQ
;
A
#
# COMPACT_ATOMS: atom_id res chain seq x y z
N MET A 1 2.57 5.15 -17.72
CA MET A 1 1.37 5.50 -18.51
C MET A 1 0.15 4.88 -17.85
N ILE A 2 -1.00 5.55 -17.87
CA ILE A 2 -2.27 4.93 -17.45
C ILE A 2 -2.57 3.78 -18.40
N ARG A 3 -3.13 2.66 -17.90
CA ARG A 3 -3.46 1.54 -18.75
C ARG A 3 -4.69 1.84 -19.62
N GLU A 4 -4.62 1.41 -20.88
CA GLU A 4 -5.72 1.49 -21.85
C GLU A 4 -6.43 0.16 -22.03
N GLU A 5 -5.88 -0.91 -21.45
CA GLU A 5 -6.37 -2.27 -21.57
C GLU A 5 -7.01 -2.77 -20.27
N GLN A 6 -7.84 -3.80 -20.43
CA GLN A 6 -8.37 -4.55 -19.31
C GLN A 6 -7.26 -5.39 -18.69
N VAL A 7 -7.13 -5.35 -17.36
CA VAL A 7 -6.12 -6.11 -16.62
C VAL A 7 -6.81 -7.13 -15.72
N PHE A 8 -6.16 -8.27 -15.55
CA PHE A 8 -6.50 -9.31 -14.60
C PHE A 8 -5.23 -9.84 -13.92
N ILE A 9 -5.33 -10.23 -12.64
CA ILE A 9 -4.27 -10.94 -11.93
C ILE A 9 -4.87 -12.20 -11.32
N GLY A 10 -4.45 -13.38 -11.79
CA GLY A 10 -5.12 -14.63 -11.47
C GLY A 10 -6.58 -14.57 -11.93
N SER A 11 -7.52 -14.85 -11.03
CA SER A 11 -8.97 -14.74 -11.27
C SER A 11 -9.54 -13.35 -11.00
N HIS A 12 -8.72 -12.36 -10.60
CA HIS A 12 -9.21 -11.05 -10.21
C HIS A 12 -9.25 -10.08 -11.39
N LEU A 13 -10.46 -9.63 -11.74
CA LEU A 13 -10.72 -8.61 -12.74
C LEU A 13 -10.65 -7.20 -12.13
N PHE A 14 -9.82 -6.34 -12.71
CA PHE A 14 -9.70 -4.94 -12.30
C PHE A 14 -10.75 -4.05 -12.96
N PRO A 15 -10.98 -2.80 -12.50
CA PRO A 15 -11.92 -1.89 -13.16
C PRO A 15 -11.57 -1.66 -14.64
N PRO A 16 -12.53 -1.35 -15.51
CA PRO A 16 -12.25 -1.14 -16.92
C PRO A 16 -11.39 0.12 -17.16
N PRO A 17 -10.56 0.15 -18.22
CA PRO A 17 -9.58 1.22 -18.45
C PRO A 17 -10.19 2.62 -18.55
N TYR A 18 -11.36 2.75 -19.18
CA TYR A 18 -12.03 4.04 -19.38
C TYR A 18 -12.44 4.74 -18.08
N CYS A 19 -12.53 4.04 -16.95
CA CYS A 19 -12.90 4.64 -15.66
C CYS A 19 -11.70 4.94 -14.76
N ILE A 20 -10.48 4.58 -15.17
CA ILE A 20 -9.29 4.64 -14.31
C ILE A 20 -8.89 6.06 -13.96
N GLU A 21 -8.89 6.97 -14.93
CA GLU A 21 -8.52 8.36 -14.67
C GLU A 21 -9.45 9.03 -13.64
N ASN A 22 -10.76 8.83 -13.80
CA ASN A 22 -11.75 9.33 -12.84
C ASN A 22 -11.59 8.65 -11.47
N SER A 23 -11.31 7.36 -11.46
CA SER A 23 -11.09 6.60 -10.21
C SER A 23 -9.85 7.07 -9.46
N LEU A 24 -8.78 7.43 -10.18
CA LEU A 24 -7.58 8.04 -9.60
C LEU A 24 -7.86 9.40 -8.99
N LYS A 25 -8.61 10.28 -9.69
CA LYS A 25 -9.02 11.60 -9.16
C LYS A 25 -9.79 11.43 -7.85
N LYS A 26 -10.81 10.57 -7.85
CA LYS A 26 -11.59 10.24 -6.65
C LYS A 26 -10.75 9.65 -5.52
N LEU A 27 -9.76 8.81 -5.84
CA LEU A 27 -8.84 8.25 -4.86
C LEU A 27 -8.02 9.36 -4.19
N VAL A 28 -7.49 10.31 -4.97
CA VAL A 28 -6.74 11.47 -4.44
C VAL A 28 -7.63 12.36 -3.58
N ASP A 29 -8.84 12.67 -4.04
CA ASP A 29 -9.79 13.48 -3.27
C ASP A 29 -10.13 12.82 -1.93
N MET A 30 -10.43 11.52 -1.96
CA MET A 30 -10.70 10.74 -0.76
C MET A 30 -9.50 10.67 0.17
N TYR A 31 -8.29 10.51 -0.35
CA TYR A 31 -7.06 10.55 0.45
C TYR A 31 -6.95 11.89 1.21
N ASN A 32 -7.19 13.01 0.53
CA ASN A 32 -7.12 14.33 1.12
C ASN A 32 -8.19 14.53 2.20
N VAL A 33 -9.44 14.09 1.95
CA VAL A 33 -10.51 14.12 2.94
C VAL A 33 -10.17 13.30 4.18
N LEU A 34 -9.72 12.06 4.00
CA LEU A 34 -9.33 11.18 5.11
C LEU A 34 -8.16 11.76 5.92
N LYS A 35 -7.18 12.38 5.24
CA LYS A 35 -6.06 13.06 5.87
C LYS A 35 -6.52 14.26 6.72
N LEU A 36 -7.39 15.11 6.17
CA LEU A 36 -7.94 16.27 6.87
C LEU A 36 -8.79 15.87 8.08
N ASN A 37 -9.49 14.74 8.00
CA ASN A 37 -10.29 14.19 9.11
C ASN A 37 -9.43 13.54 10.23
N GLY A 38 -8.11 13.59 10.13
CA GLY A 38 -7.22 13.04 11.17
C GLY A 38 -7.15 11.51 11.19
N THR A 39 -7.39 10.84 10.05
CA THR A 39 -7.22 9.39 9.95
C THR A 39 -5.79 9.00 10.34
N ASP A 40 -5.64 7.97 11.18
CA ASP A 40 -4.34 7.47 11.60
C ASP A 40 -3.42 7.20 10.39
N ARG A 41 -2.16 7.62 10.50
CA ARG A 41 -1.19 7.56 9.39
C ARG A 41 -0.94 6.15 8.85
N ILE A 42 -1.01 5.12 9.70
CA ILE A 42 -0.81 3.72 9.28
C ILE A 42 -2.04 3.25 8.50
N VAL A 43 -3.23 3.56 9.03
CA VAL A 43 -4.51 3.25 8.37
C VAL A 43 -4.63 3.97 7.03
N LEU A 44 -4.30 5.27 6.98
CA LEU A 44 -4.34 6.06 5.76
C LEU A 44 -3.38 5.53 4.70
N SER A 45 -2.15 5.16 5.10
CA SER A 45 -1.12 4.68 4.18
C SER A 45 -1.40 3.25 3.68
N SER A 46 -1.98 2.39 4.53
CA SER A 46 -2.39 1.04 4.15
C SER A 46 -3.60 1.08 3.21
N TRP A 47 -4.56 1.96 3.48
CA TRP A 47 -5.70 2.23 2.61
C TRP A 47 -5.23 2.73 1.24
N LEU A 48 -4.35 3.73 1.19
CA LEU A 48 -3.81 4.24 -0.08
C LEU A 48 -3.15 3.14 -0.91
N MET A 49 -2.30 2.33 -0.27
CA MET A 49 -1.61 1.22 -0.92
C MET A 49 -2.60 0.19 -1.47
N TYR A 50 -3.61 -0.18 -0.68
CA TYR A 50 -4.66 -1.11 -1.08
C TYR A 50 -5.45 -0.58 -2.27
N GLN A 51 -5.90 0.68 -2.22
CA GLN A 51 -6.70 1.28 -3.29
C GLN A 51 -5.94 1.34 -4.62
N LEU A 52 -4.66 1.73 -4.59
CA LEU A 52 -3.83 1.73 -5.80
C LEU A 52 -3.64 0.31 -6.37
N LEU A 53 -3.45 -0.68 -5.51
CA LEU A 53 -3.37 -2.09 -5.93
C LEU A 53 -4.71 -2.62 -6.44
N ALA A 54 -5.84 -2.13 -5.94
CA ALA A 54 -7.18 -2.52 -6.35
C ALA A 54 -7.64 -1.83 -7.65
N LEU A 55 -7.16 -0.63 -7.95
CA LEU A 55 -7.39 0.04 -9.23
C LEU A 55 -6.48 -0.50 -10.34
N HIS A 56 -5.24 -0.83 -9.97
CA HIS A 56 -4.17 -1.20 -10.89
C HIS A 56 -4.03 -0.21 -12.07
N PRO A 57 -3.81 1.08 -11.81
CA PRO A 57 -4.04 2.14 -12.79
C PRO A 57 -3.01 2.21 -13.93
N PHE A 58 -1.85 1.60 -13.79
CA PHE A 58 -0.74 1.71 -14.74
C PHE A 58 -0.51 0.40 -15.49
N SER A 59 0.04 0.53 -16.70
CA SER A 59 0.42 -0.60 -17.56
C SER A 59 1.51 -1.47 -16.92
N ASP A 60 2.46 -0.84 -16.21
CA ASP A 60 3.50 -1.51 -15.45
C ASP A 60 3.79 -0.74 -14.15
N GLY A 61 4.44 -1.42 -13.20
CA GLY A 61 4.99 -0.81 -12.01
C GLY A 61 3.96 -0.50 -10.93
N THR A 62 2.68 -0.86 -11.10
CA THR A 62 1.62 -0.65 -10.08
C THR A 62 2.07 -1.12 -8.70
N GLY A 63 2.54 -2.36 -8.57
CA GLY A 63 2.96 -2.90 -7.27
C GLY A 63 4.12 -2.14 -6.63
N ARG A 64 5.09 -1.69 -7.45
CA ARG A 64 6.23 -0.88 -6.99
C ARG A 64 5.76 0.52 -6.59
N LEU A 65 4.94 1.14 -7.40
CA LEU A 65 4.47 2.51 -7.20
C LEU A 65 3.52 2.61 -6.01
N SER A 66 2.61 1.66 -5.81
CA SER A 66 1.77 1.58 -4.60
C SER A 66 2.60 1.52 -3.32
N ARG A 67 3.74 0.81 -3.35
CA ARG A 67 4.68 0.79 -2.22
C ARG A 67 5.35 2.14 -2.02
N HIS A 68 5.79 2.80 -3.09
CA HIS A 68 6.37 4.14 -3.00
C HIS A 68 5.37 5.15 -2.42
N PHE A 69 4.11 5.13 -2.86
CA PHE A 69 3.06 5.98 -2.32
C PHE A 69 2.73 5.67 -0.86
N CYS A 70 2.76 4.40 -0.46
CA CYS A 70 2.63 4.02 0.94
C CYS A 70 3.74 4.65 1.81
N SER A 71 5.00 4.49 1.40
CA SER A 71 6.14 5.10 2.09
C SER A 71 6.06 6.62 2.11
N TRP A 72 5.71 7.25 0.98
CA TRP A 72 5.51 8.69 0.91
C TRP A 72 4.42 9.17 1.87
N SER A 73 3.26 8.49 1.90
CA SER A 73 2.16 8.82 2.80
C SER A 73 2.59 8.74 4.27
N LEU A 74 3.33 7.70 4.66
CA LEU A 74 3.87 7.57 6.02
C LEU A 74 4.82 8.72 6.37
N LEU A 75 5.78 9.03 5.50
CA LEU A 75 6.75 10.11 5.72
C LEU A 75 6.07 11.48 5.78
N SER A 76 5.11 11.73 4.88
CA SER A 76 4.35 13.00 4.82
C SER A 76 3.45 13.24 6.04
N ASN A 77 3.18 12.21 6.83
CA ASN A 77 2.38 12.26 8.05
C ASN A 77 3.24 12.01 9.32
N GLY A 78 4.54 12.35 9.24
CA GLY A 78 5.45 12.39 10.40
C GLY A 78 6.02 11.04 10.83
N SER A 79 5.94 10.00 10.01
CA SER A 79 6.70 8.77 10.26
C SER A 79 8.18 8.99 9.92
N ILE A 80 9.08 8.45 10.74
CA ILE A 80 10.54 8.68 10.61
C ILE A 80 11.17 7.80 9.54
N LEU A 81 10.56 6.65 9.22
CA LEU A 81 11.19 5.62 8.38
C LEU A 81 10.30 5.20 7.22
N PRO A 82 10.87 5.02 6.01
CA PRO A 82 10.19 4.31 4.95
C PRO A 82 10.04 2.83 5.34
N ILE A 83 8.94 2.21 4.92
CA ILE A 83 8.75 0.78 5.12
C ILE A 83 9.53 -0.01 4.09
N SER A 84 10.30 -0.99 4.57
CA SER A 84 10.76 -2.11 3.74
C SER A 84 9.96 -3.35 4.12
N PHE A 85 9.12 -3.82 3.20
CA PHE A 85 8.51 -5.15 3.30
C PHE A 85 9.54 -6.30 3.14
N GLY A 86 10.84 -5.98 3.11
CA GLY A 86 11.93 -6.91 2.80
C GLY A 86 12.58 -7.63 3.99
N ASN A 87 12.26 -7.30 5.25
CA ASN A 87 13.02 -7.84 6.40
C ASN A 87 12.45 -9.12 7.03
N VAL A 88 11.53 -9.83 6.36
CA VAL A 88 11.37 -11.28 6.64
C VAL A 88 12.39 -12.01 5.75
N LYS A 89 13.25 -12.86 6.33
CA LYS A 89 14.27 -13.63 5.59
C LYS A 89 13.73 -14.11 4.22
N GLY A 90 14.15 -13.43 3.14
CA GLY A 90 13.74 -13.69 1.76
C GLY A 90 12.68 -12.72 1.19
N VAL A 91 13.09 -11.89 0.22
CA VAL A 91 12.21 -10.98 -0.57
C VAL A 91 10.98 -11.66 -1.17
N ASN A 92 11.12 -12.93 -1.59
CA ASN A 92 10.03 -13.74 -2.14
C ASN A 92 8.89 -13.96 -1.14
N LYS A 93 9.20 -14.02 0.16
CA LYS A 93 8.17 -14.15 1.20
C LYS A 93 7.40 -12.84 1.35
N GLY A 94 8.09 -11.70 1.31
CA GLY A 94 7.45 -10.37 1.41
C GLY A 94 6.42 -10.13 0.30
N HIS A 95 6.74 -10.49 -0.94
CA HIS A 95 5.79 -10.38 -2.05
C HIS A 95 4.56 -11.30 -1.88
N LYS A 96 4.79 -12.58 -1.53
CA LYS A 96 3.70 -13.53 -1.25
C LYS A 96 2.78 -13.04 -0.12
N THR A 97 3.37 -12.53 0.97
CA THR A 97 2.61 -11.96 2.09
C THR A 97 1.78 -10.76 1.66
N LEU A 98 2.33 -9.87 0.82
CA LEU A 98 1.56 -8.73 0.30
C LEU A 98 0.34 -9.20 -0.49
N ILE A 99 0.49 -10.18 -1.38
CA ILE A 99 -0.64 -10.74 -2.15
C ILE A 99 -1.73 -11.27 -1.20
N VAL A 100 -1.34 -12.03 -0.17
CA VAL A 100 -2.28 -12.53 0.83
C VAL A 100 -2.99 -11.41 1.58
N CYS A 101 -2.27 -10.36 1.99
CA CYS A 101 -2.88 -9.19 2.65
C CYS A 101 -3.91 -8.51 1.74
N VAL A 102 -3.61 -8.34 0.45
CA VAL A 102 -4.53 -7.75 -0.53
C VAL A 102 -5.76 -8.64 -0.74
N GLN A 103 -5.57 -9.95 -0.87
CA GLN A 103 -6.67 -10.91 -0.98
C GLN A 103 -7.57 -10.89 0.25
N ASN A 104 -7.00 -10.90 1.45
CA ASN A 104 -7.76 -10.79 2.69
C ASN A 104 -8.54 -9.48 2.76
N SER A 105 -7.95 -8.37 2.32
CA SER A 105 -8.62 -7.07 2.30
C SER A 105 -9.81 -7.08 1.34
N ARG A 106 -9.67 -7.71 0.17
CA ARG A 106 -10.78 -7.89 -0.80
C ARG A 106 -11.93 -8.71 -0.21
N SER A 107 -11.63 -9.80 0.49
CA SER A 107 -12.67 -10.61 1.16
C SER A 107 -13.35 -9.88 2.32
N ASN A 108 -12.71 -8.84 2.88
CA ASN A 108 -13.21 -8.04 4.00
C ASN A 108 -13.70 -6.64 3.56
N VAL A 109 -14.47 -6.55 2.46
CA VAL A 109 -15.09 -5.29 1.99
C VAL A 109 -14.07 -4.17 1.73
N GLY A 110 -12.82 -4.53 1.40
CA GLY A 110 -11.75 -3.59 1.13
C GLY A 110 -11.08 -2.98 2.37
N ILE A 111 -11.33 -3.49 3.57
CA ILE A 111 -10.66 -3.04 4.80
C ILE A 111 -9.24 -3.63 4.85
N PRO A 112 -8.17 -2.82 4.79
CA PRO A 112 -6.80 -3.29 4.69
C PRO A 112 -6.17 -3.65 6.05
N SER A 113 -6.91 -4.28 6.97
CA SER A 113 -6.47 -4.52 8.36
C SER A 113 -5.17 -5.33 8.42
N ALA A 114 -5.10 -6.45 7.67
CA ALA A 114 -3.90 -7.28 7.59
C ALA A 114 -2.70 -6.51 7.02
N LEU A 115 -2.93 -5.61 6.07
CA LEU A 115 -1.88 -4.77 5.48
C LEU A 115 -1.38 -3.73 6.50
N SER A 116 -2.29 -3.07 7.23
CA SER A 116 -1.97 -2.14 8.32
C SER A 116 -1.08 -2.81 9.38
N THR A 117 -1.45 -4.01 9.83
CA THR A 117 -0.66 -4.77 10.81
C THR A 117 0.75 -5.06 10.30
N ARG A 118 0.91 -5.34 9.01
CA ARG A 118 2.25 -5.57 8.41
C ARG A 118 3.08 -4.31 8.31
N ILE A 119 2.46 -3.18 7.97
CA ILE A 119 3.14 -1.87 7.97
C ILE A 119 3.61 -1.54 9.38
N LEU A 120 2.75 -1.71 10.38
CA LEU A 120 3.09 -1.48 11.78
C LEU A 120 4.25 -2.36 12.24
N LEU A 121 4.20 -3.67 11.93
CA LEU A 121 5.28 -4.61 12.27
C LEU A 121 6.60 -4.25 11.56
N SER A 122 6.53 -3.81 10.30
CA SER A 122 7.71 -3.35 9.54
C SER A 122 8.34 -2.12 10.19
N LEU A 123 7.53 -1.16 10.63
CA LEU A 123 8.00 0.02 11.34
C LEU A 123 8.61 -0.35 12.70
N PHE A 124 7.94 -1.18 13.49
CA PHE A 124 8.45 -1.67 14.78
C PHE A 124 9.83 -2.34 14.62
N ASN A 125 9.96 -3.25 13.66
CA ASN A 125 11.25 -3.89 13.38
C ASN A 125 12.31 -2.89 12.90
N SER A 126 11.93 -1.88 12.13
CA SER A 126 12.86 -0.86 11.66
C SER A 126 13.38 -0.01 12.82
N LEU A 127 12.51 0.38 13.76
CA LEU A 127 12.88 1.11 14.97
C LEU A 127 13.83 0.29 15.86
N ASN A 128 13.50 -0.97 16.16
CA ASN A 128 14.38 -1.83 16.97
C ASN A 128 15.76 -2.02 16.34
N ASN A 129 15.82 -2.10 15.00
CA ASN A 129 17.10 -2.21 14.30
C ASN A 129 17.92 -0.92 14.39
N LEU A 130 17.29 0.27 14.43
CA LEU A 130 18.00 1.52 14.67
C LEU A 130 18.56 1.58 16.09
N ASP A 131 17.76 1.20 17.10
CA ASP A 131 18.20 1.17 18.49
C ASP A 131 19.39 0.22 18.69
N SER A 132 19.37 -0.93 18.01
CA SER A 132 20.48 -1.88 18.07
C SER A 132 21.78 -1.34 17.45
N LYS A 133 21.67 -0.51 16.41
CA LYS A 133 22.83 0.14 15.76
C LYS A 133 23.40 1.30 16.57
N GLN A 134 22.62 1.91 17.46
CA GLN A 134 23.14 2.95 18.36
C GLN A 134 23.96 2.39 19.53
N LYS A 135 23.83 1.08 19.82
CA LYS A 135 24.57 0.40 20.91
C LYS A 135 25.90 -0.23 20.45
N GLN A 136 26.18 -0.22 19.14
CA GLN A 136 27.43 -0.71 18.55
C GLN A 136 28.34 0.49 18.26
#